data_AF-A0A7L5DI29-F1
#
_entry.id   AF-A0A7L5DI29-F1
#
_cell.length_a   1.000
_cell.length_b   1.000
_cell.length_c   1.000
_cell.angle_alpha   90.00
_cell.angle_beta   90.00
_cell.angle_gamma   90.00
#
_symmetry.space_group_name_H-M   'P 1'
#
loop_
_entity.id
_entity.type
_entity.pdbx_description
1 polymer ?
#
loop_
_entity_poly.entity_id
_entity_poly.type
_entity_poly.pdbx_seq_one_letter_code
_entity_poly.pdbx_strand_id
1 'polypeptide(L)'
;METNQVDTTALETAFRDAIVPGKFVRIEYLTDLSEFIKTDALLKRHFEQDGAEYLELGHGELVPLNRVISISGKLSPNFPGYTNYSCDC
;
A
#
# COMPACT_ATOMS: atom_id res chain seq x y z
N MET A 1 -11.24 -10.12 -28.21
CA MET A 1 -11.48 -9.86 -26.77
C MET A 1 -10.26 -9.09 -26.30
N GLU A 2 -10.31 -7.77 -26.42
CA GLU A 2 -9.21 -6.88 -26.00
C GLU A 2 -9.27 -6.78 -24.48
N THR A 3 -8.36 -7.49 -23.81
CA THR A 3 -8.19 -7.39 -22.38
C THR A 3 -7.62 -6.01 -22.09
N ASN A 4 -8.42 -5.14 -21.46
CA ASN A 4 -7.98 -3.86 -20.90
C ASN A 4 -6.74 -4.07 -20.03
N GLN A 5 -5.55 -3.89 -20.61
CA GLN A 5 -4.33 -3.60 -19.87
C GLN A 5 -4.49 -2.20 -19.30
N VAL A 6 -5.29 -2.05 -18.24
CA VAL A 6 -5.13 -0.91 -17.34
C VAL A 6 -3.66 -0.92 -16.95
N ASP A 7 -2.92 0.16 -17.22
CA ASP A 7 -1.47 0.29 -17.07
C ASP A 7 -0.91 -0.21 -15.70
N THR A 8 -0.82 -1.52 -15.52
CA THR A 8 -0.39 -2.17 -14.26
C THR A 8 1.02 -1.74 -13.89
N THR A 9 1.87 -1.54 -14.89
CA THR A 9 3.24 -1.04 -14.72
C THR A 9 3.28 0.40 -14.20
N ALA A 10 2.39 1.27 -14.70
CA ALA A 10 2.33 2.66 -14.24
C ALA A 10 1.77 2.74 -12.81
N LEU A 11 0.79 1.90 -12.49
CA LEU A 11 0.26 1.77 -11.13
C LEU A 11 1.32 1.27 -10.15
N GLU A 12 2.04 0.20 -10.51
CA GLU A 12 3.12 -0.35 -9.70
C GLU A 12 4.22 0.69 -9.46
N THR A 13 4.64 1.39 -10.52
CA THR A 13 5.65 2.45 -10.41
C THR A 13 5.18 3.56 -9.47
N ALA A 14 3.95 4.03 -9.62
CA ALA A 14 3.39 5.08 -8.76
C ALA A 14 3.22 4.63 -7.30
N PHE A 15 2.88 3.36 -7.07
CA PHE A 15 2.82 2.79 -5.72
C PHE A 15 4.21 2.72 -5.09
N ARG A 16 5.21 2.22 -5.83
CA ARG A 16 6.59 2.11 -5.35
C ARG A 16 7.21 3.49 -5.08
N ASP A 17 6.95 4.49 -5.92
CA ASP A 17 7.40 5.87 -5.73
C ASP A 17 6.81 6.51 -4.45
N ALA A 18 5.62 6.08 -4.02
CA ALA A 18 5.00 6.56 -2.78
C ALA A 18 5.67 6.02 -1.51
N ILE A 19 6.51 4.99 -1.61
CA ILE A 19 7.25 4.40 -0.49
C ILE A 19 8.48 5.28 -0.19
N VAL A 20 8.26 6.40 0.48
CA VAL A 20 9.33 7.36 0.84
C VAL A 20 9.61 7.32 2.35
N PRO A 21 10.72 6.72 2.80
CA PRO A 21 11.12 6.72 4.20
C PRO A 21 11.27 8.14 4.78
N GLY A 22 10.96 8.31 6.05
CA GLY A 22 11.03 9.59 6.75
C GLY A 22 9.84 10.54 6.50
N LYS A 23 8.80 10.09 5.78
CA LYS A 23 7.58 10.86 5.55
C LYS A 23 6.41 10.31 6.36
N PHE A 24 5.57 11.22 6.86
CA PHE A 24 4.24 10.85 7.32
C PHE A 24 3.36 10.62 6.10
N VAL A 25 2.83 9.40 6.01
CA VAL A 25 1.98 8.96 4.90
C VAL A 25 0.68 8.41 5.47
N ARG A 26 -0.40 8.57 4.71
CA ARG A 26 -1.65 7.87 4.97
C ARG A 26 -1.54 6.48 4.37
N ILE A 27 -1.52 5.45 5.21
CA ILE A 27 -1.39 4.06 4.80
C ILE A 27 -2.71 3.33 5.05
N GLU A 28 -3.11 2.52 4.07
CA GLU A 28 -4.25 1.62 4.13
C GLU A 28 -3.74 0.19 3.97
N TYR A 29 -4.06 -0.71 4.89
CA TYR A 29 -3.59 -2.10 4.85
C TYR A 29 -4.56 -3.05 5.57
N LEU A 30 -4.42 -4.35 5.27
CA LEU A 30 -5.14 -5.41 5.98
C LEU A 30 -4.27 -6.03 7.09
N THR A 31 -4.87 -6.25 8.25
CA THR A 31 -4.25 -7.08 9.30
C THR A 31 -4.30 -8.57 8.92
N ASP A 32 -3.63 -9.42 9.70
CA ASP A 32 -3.75 -10.88 9.60
C ASP A 32 -5.20 -11.39 9.73
N LEU A 33 -6.06 -10.64 10.43
CA LEU A 33 -7.47 -10.95 10.61
C LEU A 33 -8.37 -10.38 9.50
N SER A 34 -7.76 -9.87 8.42
CA SER A 34 -8.46 -9.18 7.32
C SER A 34 -9.21 -7.90 7.76
N GLU A 35 -8.76 -7.25 8.84
CA GLU A 35 -9.31 -5.96 9.25
C GLU A 35 -8.68 -4.85 8.42
N PHE A 36 -9.51 -3.95 7.92
CA PHE A 36 -9.05 -2.77 7.17
C PHE A 36 -8.61 -1.68 8.15
N ILE A 37 -7.31 -1.35 8.11
CA ILE A 37 -6.73 -0.25 8.87
C ILE A 37 -6.41 0.90 7.93
N LYS A 38 -6.80 2.10 8.35
CA LYS A 38 -6.46 3.36 7.68
C LYS A 38 -5.88 4.30 8.72
N THR A 39 -4.60 4.60 8.60
CA THR A 39 -3.88 5.39 9.59
C THR A 39 -2.87 6.31 8.95
N ASP A 40 -2.53 7.38 9.66
CA ASP A 40 -1.50 8.33 9.30
C ASP A 40 -0.26 8.02 10.16
N ALA A 41 0.80 7.54 9.53
CA ALA A 41 1.98 7.05 10.23
C ALA A 41 3.27 7.51 9.55
N LEU A 42 4.34 7.67 10.34
CA LEU A 42 5.67 7.87 9.81
C LEU A 42 6.14 6.57 9.15
N LEU A 43 6.43 6.58 7.85
CA LEU A 43 7.10 5.47 7.20
C LEU A 43 8.59 5.52 7.57
N LYS A 44 9.05 4.60 8.42
CA LYS A 44 10.41 4.61 8.94
C LYS A 44 11.40 3.98 7.96
N ARG A 45 11.07 2.82 7.40
CA ARG A 45 11.87 2.16 6.36
C ARG A 45 11.04 1.14 5.59
N HIS A 46 11.51 0.81 4.39
CA HIS A 46 11.09 -0.33 3.59
C HIS A 46 12.28 -1.30 3.50
N PHE A 47 12.05 -2.58 3.73
CA PHE A 47 13.09 -3.60 3.72
C PHE A 47 12.52 -4.96 3.29
N GLU A 48 13.40 -5.84 2.83
CA GLU A 48 13.06 -7.24 2.55
C GLU A 48 13.61 -8.13 3.67
N GLN A 49 12.82 -9.10 4.12
CA GLN A 49 13.21 -10.10 5.08
C GLN A 49 12.57 -11.44 4.71
N ASP A 50 13.36 -12.53 4.70
CA ASP A 50 12.88 -13.88 4.38
C ASP A 50 12.13 -13.97 3.03
N GLY A 51 12.51 -13.15 2.04
CA GLY A 51 11.88 -13.08 0.72
C GLY A 51 10.54 -12.35 0.67
N ALA A 52 10.16 -11.64 1.74
CA ALA A 52 8.99 -10.79 1.80
C ALA A 52 9.36 -9.33 2.09
N GLU A 53 8.67 -8.40 1.43
CA GLU A 53 8.86 -6.96 1.63
C GLU A 53 8.00 -6.46 2.80
N TYR A 54 8.57 -5.59 3.64
CA TYR A 54 7.93 -5.00 4.81
C TYR A 54 8.12 -3.49 4.88
N LEU A 55 7.11 -2.81 5.42
CA LEU A 55 7.17 -1.41 5.82
C LEU A 55 7.22 -1.33 7.35
N GLU A 56 8.25 -0.67 7.88
CA GLU A 56 8.29 -0.33 9.31
C GLU A 56 7.68 1.04 9.52
N LEU A 57 6.65 1.11 10.37
CA LEU A 57 6.01 2.36 10.77
C LEU A 57 6.74 2.97 11.97
N GLY A 58 6.55 4.27 12.21
CA GLY A 58 7.26 5.03 13.25
C GLY A 58 7.02 4.52 14.68
N HIS A 59 5.93 3.81 14.91
CA HIS A 59 5.61 3.14 16.18
C HIS A 59 6.21 1.73 16.29
N GLY A 60 6.98 1.28 15.29
CA GLY A 60 7.66 -0.01 15.27
C GLY A 60 6.85 -1.17 14.71
N GLU A 61 5.62 -0.93 14.23
CA GLU A 61 4.84 -1.97 13.56
C GLU A 61 5.43 -2.30 12.19
N LEU A 62 5.39 -3.59 11.85
CA LEU A 62 5.86 -4.12 10.58
C LEU A 62 4.64 -4.54 9.75
N VAL A 63 4.40 -3.84 8.66
CA VAL A 63 3.30 -4.13 7.74
C VAL A 63 3.87 -4.82 6.51
N PRO A 64 3.47 -6.07 6.19
CA PRO A 64 3.94 -6.74 4.99
C PRO A 64 3.36 -6.05 3.74
N LEU A 65 4.20 -5.79 2.75
CA LEU A 65 3.86 -4.97 1.58
C LEU A 65 2.72 -5.57 0.75
N ASN A 66 2.60 -6.90 0.74
CA ASN A 66 1.51 -7.61 0.07
C ASN A 66 0.12 -7.38 0.70
N ARG A 67 0.06 -6.82 1.93
CA ARG A 67 -1.19 -6.44 2.60
C ARG A 67 -1.47 -4.95 2.55
N VAL A 68 -0.55 -4.16 2.02
CA VAL A 68 -0.74 -2.72 1.83
C VAL A 68 -1.66 -2.51 0.64
N ILE A 69 -2.78 -1.85 0.90
CA ILE A 69 -3.79 -1.48 -0.08
C ILE A 69 -3.39 -0.15 -0.74
N SER A 70 -2.99 0.85 0.04
CA SER A 70 -2.56 2.13 -0.50
C SER A 70 -1.56 2.86 0.38
N ILE A 71 -0.75 3.72 -0.24
CA ILE A 71 0.17 4.65 0.43
C ILE A 71 -0.04 6.02 -0.18
N SER A 72 -0.42 7.00 0.63
CA SER A 72 -0.70 8.38 0.19
C SER A 72 -1.68 8.44 -0.99
N GLY A 73 -2.66 7.53 -1.01
CA GLY A 73 -3.66 7.42 -2.07
C GLY A 73 -3.17 6.74 -3.37
N LYS A 74 -1.92 6.24 -3.40
CA LYS A 74 -1.44 5.38 -4.48
C LYS A 74 -1.79 3.93 -4.16
N LEU A 75 -2.60 3.32 -5.02
CA LEU A 75 -3.10 1.96 -4.83
C LEU A 75 -2.00 0.94 -5.15
N SER A 76 -1.92 -0.09 -4.31
CA SER A 76 -1.08 -1.26 -4.54
C SER A 76 -1.59 -2.09 -5.72
N PRO A 77 -0.69 -2.64 -6.56
CA PRO A 77 -1.07 -3.56 -7.63
C PRO A 77 -1.71 -4.87 -7.11
N ASN A 78 -1.50 -5.20 -5.83
CA ASN A 78 -2.08 -6.39 -5.19
C ASN A 78 -3.58 -6.25 -4.88
N PHE A 79 -4.12 -5.03 -4.92
CA PHE A 79 -5.51 -4.73 -4.58
C PHE A 79 -6.24 -4.02 -5.73
N PRO A 80 -6.30 -4.61 -6.93
CA PRO A 80 -6.98 -3.99 -8.07
C PRO A 80 -8.47 -3.83 -7.74
N GLY A 81 -8.96 -2.58 -7.75
CA GLY A 81 -10.38 -2.27 -7.50
C GLY A 81 -10.70 -1.68 -6.12
N TYR A 82 -9.73 -1.59 -5.20
CA TYR A 82 -9.91 -0.90 -3.92
C TYR A 82 -10.01 0.64 -4.03
N THR A 83 -9.88 1.19 -5.24
CA THR A 83 -10.02 2.62 -5.57
C THR A 83 -11.44 3.18 -5.39
N ASN A 84 -12.47 2.34 -5.18
CA ASN A 84 -13.88 2.73 -5.23
C ASN A 84 -14.64 2.65 -3.89
N TYR A 85 -13.96 2.64 -2.74
CA TYR A 85 -14.67 2.72 -1.44
C TYR A 85 -15.04 4.13 -1.00
N SER A 86 -14.75 5.16 -1.81
CA SER A 86 -15.42 6.45 -1.67
C SER A 86 -16.84 6.30 -2.21
N CYS A 87 -17.80 5.98 -1.35
CA CYS A 87 -19.22 6.26 -1.63
C CYS A 87 -19.34 7.77 -1.85
N ASP A 88 -19.34 8.19 -3.11
CA ASP A 88 -19.95 9.45 -3.53
C ASP A 88 -21.47 9.24 -3.33
N CYS A 89 -21.99 9.80 -2.24
CA CYS A 89 -23.42 9.91 -1.94
C CYS A 89 -23.81 11.39 -2.00
#